data_AF-A0AAU7DEM8-F1
#
_entry.id   AF-A0AAU7DEM8-F1
#
_cell.length_a   1.000
_cell.length_b   1.000
_cell.length_c   1.000
_cell.angle_alpha   90.00
_cell.angle_beta   90.00
_cell.angle_gamma   90.00
#
_symmetry.space_group_name_H-M   'P 1'
#
loop_
_entity.id
_entity.type
_entity.pdbx_description
1 polymer ?
#
loop_
_entity_poly.entity_id
_entity_poly.type
_entity_poly.pdbx_seq_one_letter_code
_entity_poly.pdbx_strand_id
1 'polypeptide(L)' 'MSQIKPVKQKVKRMNLNVPVELHNNFKATTAAQGLNMTDVLMEFIKGYVDKKSPKGRRK' A
#
# COMPACT_ATOMS: atom_id res chain seq x y z
N MET A 1 -20.91 -20.41 21.70
CA MET A 1 -20.82 -19.52 20.51
C MET A 1 -19.54 -18.69 20.65
N SER A 2 -18.44 -19.16 20.06
CA SER A 2 -17.12 -18.51 20.19
C SER A 2 -17.10 -17.22 19.34
N GLN A 3 -16.98 -16.07 20.00
CA GLN A 3 -16.83 -14.78 19.33
C GLN A 3 -15.40 -14.67 18.79
N ILE A 4 -15.20 -15.01 17.52
CA ILE A 4 -13.96 -14.71 16.81
C ILE A 4 -13.90 -13.19 16.65
N LYS A 5 -13.16 -12.51 17.54
CA LYS A 5 -12.86 -11.08 17.38
C LYS A 5 -12.08 -10.93 16.06
N PRO A 6 -12.54 -10.11 15.10
CA PRO A 6 -11.76 -9.87 13.90
C PRO A 6 -10.40 -9.30 14.33
N VAL A 7 -9.32 -9.96 13.89
CA VAL A 7 -7.95 -9.50 14.13
C VAL A 7 -7.83 -8.12 13.50
N LYS A 8 -7.94 -7.06 14.31
CA LYS A 8 -7.72 -5.69 13.85
C LYS A 8 -6.30 -5.65 13.29
N GLN A 9 -6.17 -5.54 11.97
CA GLN A 9 -4.89 -5.31 11.34
C GLN A 9 -4.29 -4.05 11.98
N LYS A 10 -3.08 -4.19 12.55
CA LYS A 10 -2.34 -3.06 13.11
C LYS A 10 -1.86 -2.21 11.93
N VAL A 11 -2.66 -1.24 11.53
CA VAL A 11 -2.30 -0.27 10.48
C VAL A 11 -1.42 0.82 11.12
N LYS A 12 -0.27 1.09 10.52
CA LYS A 12 0.59 2.22 10.88
C LYS A 12 0.49 3.29 9.79
N ARG A 13 0.18 4.53 10.17
CA ARG A 13 0.14 5.67 9.23
C ARG A 13 1.57 6.01 8.78
N MET A 14 1.75 6.17 7.48
CA MET A 14 3.00 6.59 6.86
C MET A 14 2.81 7.98 6.26
N ASN A 15 3.67 8.92 6.65
CA ASN A 15 3.69 10.26 6.07
C ASN A 15 4.84 10.33 5.06
N LEU A 16 4.56 10.84 3.86
CA LEU A 16 5.51 10.97 2.78
C LEU A 16 5.39 12.37 2.19
N ASN A 17 6.52 12.97 1.87
CA ASN A 17 6.57 14.18 1.06
C ASN A 17 6.77 13.75 -0.39
N VAL A 18 5.88 14.21 -1.27
CA VAL A 18 5.95 13.97 -2.71
C VAL A 18 5.82 15.30 -3.45
N PRO A 19 6.50 15.47 -4.60
CA PRO A 19 6.27 16.63 -5.46
C PRO A 19 4.79 16.75 -5.82
N VAL A 20 4.26 17.97 -5.83
CA VAL A 20 2.83 18.25 -6.10
C VAL A 20 2.42 17.71 -7.47
N GLU A 21 3.26 17.91 -8.48
CA GLU A 21 3.01 17.41 -9.84
C GLU A 21 2.89 15.89 -9.88
N LEU A 22 3.79 15.19 -9.16
CA LEU A 22 3.76 13.74 -9.08
C LEU A 22 2.47 13.24 -8.42
N HIS A 23 2.06 13.88 -7.32
CA HIS A 23 0.82 13.53 -6.64
C HIS A 23 -0.40 13.76 -7.54
N ASN A 24 -0.45 14.88 -8.25
CA ASN A 24 -1.57 15.21 -9.14
C ASN A 24 -1.67 14.24 -10.31
N ASN A 25 -0.53 13.92 -10.94
CA ASN A 25 -0.48 12.95 -12.03
C ASN A 25 -0.88 11.56 -11.55
N PHE A 26 -0.39 11.14 -10.37
CA PHE A 26 -0.76 9.87 -9.76
C PHE A 26 -2.27 9.81 -9.49
N LYS A 27 -2.83 10.83 -8.84
CA LYS A 27 -4.28 10.95 -8.56
C LYS A 27 -5.11 10.87 -9.84
N ALA A 28 -4.75 11.63 -10.87
CA ALA A 28 -5.47 11.66 -12.14
C ALA A 28 -5.42 10.31 -12.85
N THR A 29 -4.26 9.67 -12.87
CA THR A 29 -4.06 8.35 -13.49
C THR A 29 -4.86 7.26 -12.78
N THR A 30 -4.84 7.23 -11.45
CA THR A 30 -5.63 6.26 -10.68
C THR A 30 -7.13 6.48 -10.87
N ALA A 31 -7.58 7.75 -10.91
CA ALA A 31 -8.97 8.08 -11.13
C ALA A 31 -9.46 7.66 -12.53
N ALA A 32 -8.65 7.86 -13.56
CA ALA A 32 -8.96 7.42 -14.93
C ALA A 32 -9.13 5.90 -15.04
N GLN A 33 -8.48 5.13 -14.17
CA GLN A 33 -8.58 3.67 -14.10
C GLN A 33 -9.70 3.20 -13.14
N GLY A 34 -10.39 4.11 -12.45
CA GLY A 34 -11.38 3.78 -11.43
C GLY A 34 -10.78 3.20 -10.14
N LEU A 35 -9.48 3.40 -9.90
CA LEU A 35 -8.75 2.84 -8.76
C LEU A 35 -8.53 3.87 -7.65
N ASN A 36 -8.39 3.38 -6.41
CA ASN A 36 -7.99 4.19 -5.27
C ASN A 36 -6.45 4.27 -5.18
N MET A 37 -5.92 5.47 -4.95
CA MET A 37 -4.48 5.71 -4.74
C MET A 37 -3.86 4.81 -3.67
N THR A 38 -4.60 4.51 -2.61
CA THR A 38 -4.12 3.69 -1.48
C THR A 38 -3.86 2.25 -1.90
N ASP A 39 -4.76 1.67 -2.68
CA ASP A 39 -4.64 0.27 -3.12
C ASP A 39 -3.46 0.13 -4.08
N VAL A 40 -3.34 1.06 -5.02
CA VAL A 40 -2.22 1.10 -5.98
C VAL A 40 -0.89 1.27 -5.25
N LEU A 41 -0.80 2.16 -4.26
CA LEU A 41 0.42 2.32 -3.44
C LEU A 41 0.74 1.06 -2.64
N MET A 42 -0.27 0.40 -2.06
CA MET A 42 -0.08 -0.82 -1.29
C MET A 42 0.46 -1.95 -2.16
N GLU A 43 -0.09 -2.13 -3.37
CA GLU A 43 0.41 -3.11 -4.34
C GLU A 43 1.84 -2.80 -4.78
N PHE A 44 2.13 -1.52 -5.07
CA PHE A 44 3.47 -1.10 -5.43
C PHE A 44 4.49 -1.39 -4.32
N ILE A 45 4.16 -1.08 -3.06
CA ILE A 45 5.01 -1.37 -1.91
C ILE A 45 5.22 -2.87 -1.73
N LYS A 46 4.15 -3.68 -1.84
CA LYS A 46 4.25 -5.15 -1.77
C LYS A 46 5.19 -5.69 -2.85
N GLY A 47 4.98 -5.31 -4.11
CA GLY A 47 5.82 -5.73 -5.22
C GLY A 47 7.28 -5.30 -5.07
N TYR A 48 7.53 -4.10 -4.53
CA TYR A 48 8.88 -3.65 -4.23
C TYR A 48 9.55 -4.51 -3.16
N VAL A 49 8.85 -4.81 -2.06
CA VAL A 49 9.35 -5.66 -0.98
C VAL A 49 9.59 -7.08 -1.47
N ASP A 50 8.65 -7.66 -2.21
CA ASP A 50 8.75 -9.05 -2.70
C ASP A 50 9.94 -9.21 -3.67
N LYS A 51 10.20 -8.20 -4.52
CA LYS A 51 11.33 -8.21 -5.44
C LYS A 51 12.68 -8.06 -4.73
N LYS A 52 12.72 -7.31 -3.61
CA LYS A 52 13.96 -6.95 -2.91
C LYS A 52 14.25 -7.80 -1.68
N SER A 53 13.24 -8.46 -1.13
CA SER A 53 13.40 -9.35 0.00
C SER A 53 14.11 -10.62 -0.48
N PRO A 54 15.30 -10.95 0.06
CA PRO A 54 15.91 -12.24 -0.20
C PRO A 54 14.94 -13.30 0.28
N LYS A 55 14.44 -14.15 -0.64
CA LYS A 55 13.64 -15.34 -0.32
C LYS A 55 14.41 -16.18 0.71
N GLY A 56 14.19 -15.97 2.01
CA GLY A 56 14.95 -16.69 3.03
C GLY A 56 15.04 -16.09 4.42
N ARG A 57 14.67 -14.83 4.68
CA ARG A 57 14.68 -14.32 6.07
C ARG A 57 13.33 -14.47 6.76
N ARG A 58 12.93 -15.73 7.00
CA ARG A 58 12.02 -16.03 8.12
C ARG A 58 12.79 -15.70 9.40
N LYS A 59 12.25 -14.78 10.20
CA LYS A 59 12.55 -14.68 11.63
C LYS A 59 11.36 -15.28 12.38
#